data_AF-A0A2M7Y647-F1
#
_entry.id   AF-A0A2M7Y647-F1
#
_cell.length_a   1.000
_cell.length_b   1.000
_cell.length_c   1.000
_cell.angle_alpha   90.00
_cell.angle_beta   90.00
_cell.angle_gamma   90.00
#
_symmetry.space_group_name_H-M   'P 1'
#
loop_
_entity.id
_entity.type
_entity.pdbx_description
1 polymer ?
#
loop_
_entity_poly.entity_id
_entity_poly.type
_entity_poly.pdbx_seq_one_letter_code
_entity_poly.pdbx_strand_id
1 'polypeptide(L)'
;MLQAGSPAPAFTLPDADMETFDLAGVRGKNVVLFFYPKDDTPGGTIEAAEFSDHEDEFRRHHCIVVGVSRDDCFTHAEFRDRHGLSVRLLSDSEGEVCRHYRVWQSREVDGVKRMGILRSTFVIDRKGILRHALYGVVPRGHAAEVLELVKQLDRQEAHGHREKNGRQPEVPGVGSGRQSD
;
A
#
# COMPACT_ATOMS: atom_id res chain seq x y z
N MET A 1 4.55 3.46 16.21
CA MET A 1 4.63 3.28 14.74
C MET A 1 4.46 1.80 14.42
N LEU A 2 3.89 1.48 13.27
CA LEU A 2 3.90 0.12 12.74
C LEU A 2 5.29 -0.25 12.21
N GLN A 3 5.61 -1.54 12.19
CA GLN A 3 6.92 -2.06 11.79
C GLN A 3 6.77 -2.98 10.57
N ALA A 4 7.81 -3.02 9.73
CA ALA A 4 7.88 -4.01 8.66
C ALA A 4 7.86 -5.43 9.24
N GLY A 5 7.23 -6.36 8.52
CA GLY A 5 7.03 -7.75 8.89
C GLY A 5 5.74 -8.03 9.67
N SER A 6 5.05 -7.01 10.18
CA SER A 6 3.74 -7.20 10.83
C SER A 6 2.60 -7.26 9.82
N PRO A 7 1.46 -7.91 10.14
CA PRO A 7 0.24 -7.79 9.36
C PRO A 7 -0.19 -6.32 9.24
N ALA A 8 -0.66 -5.93 8.05
CA ALA A 8 -1.30 -4.64 7.85
C ALA A 8 -2.64 -4.61 8.58
N PRO A 9 -2.96 -3.54 9.36
CA PRO A 9 -4.28 -3.40 9.96
C PRO A 9 -5.38 -3.46 8.90
N ALA A 10 -6.36 -4.34 9.11
CA ALA A 10 -7.50 -4.48 8.21
C ALA A 10 -8.38 -3.22 8.24
N PHE A 11 -8.96 -2.90 7.09
CA PHE A 11 -9.95 -1.84 6.98
C PHE A 11 -10.83 -2.04 5.75
N THR A 12 -11.96 -1.37 5.79
CA THR A 12 -12.89 -1.25 4.67
C THR A 12 -13.35 0.20 4.63
N LEU A 13 -13.15 0.89 3.50
CA LEU A 13 -13.50 2.30 3.33
C LEU A 13 -14.19 2.52 1.98
N PRO A 14 -15.15 3.45 1.89
CA PRO A 14 -15.70 3.89 0.61
C PRO A 14 -14.68 4.77 -0.13
N ASP A 15 -14.73 4.73 -1.46
CA ASP A 15 -13.99 5.64 -2.32
C ASP A 15 -14.82 6.85 -2.79
N ALA A 16 -14.25 7.64 -3.68
CA ALA A 16 -14.89 8.80 -4.31
C ALA A 16 -16.28 8.50 -4.94
N ASP A 17 -16.49 7.29 -5.45
CA ASP A 17 -17.75 6.86 -6.09
C ASP A 17 -18.66 6.11 -5.10
N MET A 18 -18.32 6.15 -3.80
CA MET A 18 -18.94 5.38 -2.71
C MET A 18 -18.82 3.85 -2.90
N GLU A 19 -17.96 3.39 -3.79
CA GLU A 19 -17.64 1.99 -3.91
C GLU A 19 -16.72 1.55 -2.77
N THR A 20 -16.99 0.36 -2.23
CA THR A 20 -16.21 -0.14 -1.10
C THR A 20 -14.86 -0.69 -1.55
N PHE A 21 -13.79 -0.23 -0.91
CA PHE A 21 -12.47 -0.86 -0.94
C PHE A 21 -12.26 -1.65 0.36
N ASP A 22 -12.05 -2.95 0.24
CA ASP A 22 -11.67 -3.84 1.35
C ASP A 22 -10.22 -4.32 1.15
N LEU A 23 -9.35 -4.02 2.12
CA LEU A 23 -7.95 -4.45 2.08
C LEU A 23 -7.82 -5.98 2.06
N ALA A 24 -8.73 -6.71 2.73
CA ALA A 24 -8.71 -8.18 2.72
C ALA A 24 -9.13 -8.74 1.36
N GLY A 25 -10.08 -8.08 0.68
CA GLY A 25 -10.57 -8.44 -0.65
C GLY A 25 -9.53 -8.33 -1.78
N VAL A 26 -8.44 -7.58 -1.57
CA VAL A 26 -7.36 -7.42 -2.57
C VAL A 26 -6.11 -8.27 -2.30
N ARG A 27 -6.20 -9.26 -1.39
CA ARG A 27 -5.13 -10.24 -1.18
C ARG A 27 -4.69 -10.91 -2.49
N GLY A 28 -3.41 -11.24 -2.58
CA GLY A 28 -2.78 -11.73 -3.81
C GLY A 28 -2.17 -10.64 -4.69
N LYS A 29 -2.46 -9.36 -4.41
CA LYS A 29 -1.84 -8.19 -5.02
C LYS A 29 -1.04 -7.41 -3.98
N ASN A 30 0.01 -6.71 -4.42
CA ASN A 30 0.69 -5.73 -3.58
C ASN A 30 -0.20 -4.49 -3.44
N VAL A 31 -0.11 -3.77 -2.32
CA VAL A 31 -0.86 -2.54 -2.09
C VAL A 31 0.07 -1.45 -1.60
N VAL A 32 0.05 -0.31 -2.29
CA VAL A 32 0.58 0.96 -1.79
C VAL A 32 -0.59 1.74 -1.20
N LEU A 33 -0.48 2.04 0.08
CA LEU A 33 -1.45 2.80 0.86
C LEU A 33 -0.79 4.09 1.33
N PHE A 34 -1.13 5.23 0.71
CA PHE A 34 -0.59 6.53 1.12
C PHE A 34 -1.63 7.37 1.85
N PHE A 35 -1.25 7.90 2.99
CA PHE A 35 -2.07 8.79 3.81
C PHE A 35 -1.60 10.23 3.61
N TYR A 36 -2.53 11.12 3.30
CA TYR A 36 -2.23 12.53 3.08
C TYR A 36 -3.17 13.43 3.90
N PRO A 37 -2.75 14.64 4.29
CA PRO A 37 -3.51 15.44 5.25
C PRO A 37 -4.86 15.94 4.79
N LYS A 38 -4.95 16.35 3.52
CA LYS A 38 -6.16 16.98 2.97
C LYS A 38 -6.11 17.11 1.44
N ASP A 39 -7.26 16.92 0.81
CA ASP A 39 -7.53 17.21 -0.59
C ASP A 39 -7.29 18.70 -0.94
N ASP A 40 -7.03 18.99 -2.22
CA ASP A 40 -6.85 20.35 -2.75
C ASP A 40 -5.77 21.21 -2.06
N THR A 41 -4.90 20.59 -1.26
CA THR A 41 -3.71 21.25 -0.73
C THR A 41 -2.54 21.05 -1.68
N PRO A 42 -1.55 21.97 -1.76
CA PRO A 42 -0.42 21.82 -2.67
C PRO A 42 0.31 20.47 -2.50
N GLY A 43 0.51 20.03 -1.25
CA GLY A 43 1.15 18.74 -0.98
C GLY A 43 0.25 17.53 -1.27
N GLY A 44 -1.06 17.61 -1.02
CA GLY A 44 -2.00 16.53 -1.38
C GLY A 44 -2.11 16.35 -2.89
N THR A 45 -2.22 17.47 -3.61
CA THR A 45 -2.29 17.52 -5.09
C THR A 45 -1.03 16.95 -5.74
N ILE A 46 0.16 17.37 -5.31
CA ILE A 46 1.43 16.84 -5.85
C ILE A 46 1.51 15.32 -5.65
N GLU A 47 1.23 14.82 -4.44
CA GLU A 47 1.39 13.40 -4.15
C GLU A 47 0.38 12.54 -4.93
N ALA A 48 -0.91 12.93 -4.95
CA ALA A 48 -1.93 12.17 -5.66
C ALA A 48 -1.73 12.19 -7.18
N ALA A 49 -1.26 13.31 -7.74
CA ALA A 49 -0.93 13.42 -9.16
C ALA A 49 0.28 12.54 -9.52
N GLU A 50 1.38 12.59 -8.74
CA GLU A 50 2.56 11.76 -9.02
C GLU A 50 2.26 10.25 -8.90
N PHE A 51 1.39 9.85 -7.97
CA PHE A 51 0.93 8.46 -7.91
C PHE A 51 0.04 8.10 -9.11
N SER A 52 -0.78 9.03 -9.60
CA SER A 52 -1.62 8.83 -10.81
C SER A 52 -0.74 8.64 -12.05
N ASP A 53 0.28 9.48 -12.22
CA ASP A 53 1.23 9.41 -13.34
C ASP A 53 1.96 8.05 -13.40
N HIS A 54 2.19 7.42 -12.25
CA HIS A 54 2.86 6.12 -12.14
C HIS A 54 1.93 4.92 -11.98
N GLU A 55 0.60 5.11 -11.95
CA GLU A 55 -0.35 4.05 -11.62
C GLU A 55 -0.22 2.83 -12.55
N ASP A 56 -0.01 3.07 -13.84
CA ASP A 56 0.19 2.00 -14.82
C ASP A 56 1.48 1.20 -14.59
N GLU A 57 2.55 1.83 -14.09
CA GLU A 57 3.77 1.13 -13.71
C GLU A 57 3.55 0.28 -12.46
N PHE A 58 2.85 0.80 -11.43
CA PHE A 58 2.45 0.00 -10.27
C PHE A 58 1.61 -1.21 -10.69
N ARG A 59 0.66 -1.02 -11.61
CA ARG A 59 -0.21 -2.08 -12.13
C ARG A 59 0.58 -3.18 -12.84
N ARG A 60 1.63 -2.84 -13.58
CA ARG A 60 2.54 -3.82 -14.22
C ARG A 60 3.27 -4.71 -13.21
N HIS A 61 3.44 -4.23 -11.98
CA HIS A 61 4.02 -4.97 -10.85
C HIS A 61 2.96 -5.57 -9.92
N HIS A 62 1.74 -5.80 -10.43
CA HIS A 62 0.62 -6.37 -9.69
C HIS A 62 0.31 -5.59 -8.38
N CYS A 63 0.51 -4.27 -8.41
CA CYS A 63 0.31 -3.40 -7.27
C CYS A 63 -0.89 -2.47 -7.48
N ILE A 64 -1.73 -2.36 -6.45
CA ILE A 64 -2.81 -1.37 -6.36
C ILE A 64 -2.29 -0.19 -5.55
N VAL A 65 -2.58 1.03 -5.99
CA VAL A 65 -2.29 2.25 -5.24
C VAL A 65 -3.60 2.86 -4.76
N VAL A 66 -3.69 3.18 -3.47
CA VAL A 66 -4.84 3.91 -2.90
C VAL A 66 -4.36 5.02 -1.97
N GLY A 67 -5.00 6.19 -2.09
CA GLY A 67 -4.82 7.34 -1.20
C GLY A 67 -5.88 7.35 -0.10
N VAL A 68 -5.54 7.79 1.10
CA VAL A 68 -6.48 7.94 2.22
C VAL A 68 -6.31 9.30 2.87
N SER A 69 -7.43 10.02 3.04
CA SER A 69 -7.53 11.18 3.90
C SER A 69 -8.81 11.10 4.75
N ARG A 70 -9.10 12.15 5.51
CA ARG A 70 -10.35 12.27 6.27
C ARG A 70 -11.43 13.09 5.53
N ASP A 71 -11.14 13.52 4.30
CA ASP A 71 -12.13 14.18 3.46
C ASP A 71 -13.21 13.16 3.04
N ASP A 72 -14.42 13.62 2.74
CA ASP A 72 -15.54 12.75 2.38
C ASP A 72 -15.46 12.28 0.91
N CYS A 73 -16.28 11.29 0.55
CA CYS A 73 -16.31 10.73 -0.81
C CYS A 73 -16.61 11.80 -1.87
N PHE A 74 -17.47 12.77 -1.55
CA PHE A 74 -17.83 13.85 -2.47
C PHE A 74 -16.64 14.78 -2.73
N THR A 75 -15.92 15.19 -1.68
CA THR A 75 -14.70 15.98 -1.78
C THR A 75 -13.64 15.25 -2.60
N HIS A 76 -13.48 13.94 -2.38
CA HIS A 76 -12.60 13.10 -3.20
C HIS A 76 -12.98 13.07 -4.67
N ALA A 77 -14.28 12.98 -4.99
CA ALA A 77 -14.75 13.00 -6.38
C ALA A 77 -14.44 14.34 -7.05
N GLU A 78 -14.71 15.46 -6.37
CA GLU A 78 -14.35 16.79 -6.89
C GLU A 78 -12.85 16.96 -7.08
N PHE A 79 -12.04 16.49 -6.12
CA PHE A 79 -10.58 16.56 -6.17
C PHE A 79 -10.03 15.71 -7.33
N ARG A 80 -10.53 14.47 -7.49
CA ARG A 80 -10.20 13.59 -8.61
C ARG A 80 -10.51 14.26 -9.94
N ASP A 81 -11.73 14.74 -10.13
CA ASP A 81 -12.20 15.27 -11.41
C ASP A 81 -11.49 16.59 -11.77
N ARG A 82 -11.21 17.44 -10.77
CA ARG A 82 -10.53 18.73 -10.96
C ARG A 82 -9.08 18.57 -11.41
N HIS A 83 -8.36 17.58 -10.87
CA HIS A 83 -6.93 17.39 -11.14
C HIS A 83 -6.64 16.22 -12.07
N GLY A 84 -7.67 15.53 -12.58
CA GLY A 84 -7.53 14.39 -13.48
C GLY A 84 -6.83 13.20 -12.83
N LEU A 85 -7.07 12.96 -11.54
CA LEU A 85 -6.42 11.90 -10.79
C LEU A 85 -6.98 10.54 -11.21
N SER A 86 -6.11 9.55 -11.40
CA SER A 86 -6.51 8.19 -11.73
C SER A 86 -6.47 7.26 -10.50
N VAL A 87 -5.63 7.60 -9.51
CA VAL A 87 -5.54 6.83 -8.26
C VAL A 87 -6.86 6.87 -7.49
N ARG A 88 -7.20 5.73 -6.90
CA ARG A 88 -8.37 5.61 -6.03
C ARG A 88 -8.13 6.32 -4.70
N LEU A 89 -9.06 7.19 -4.30
CA LEU A 89 -9.03 7.94 -3.03
C LEU A 89 -10.12 7.40 -2.09
N LEU A 90 -9.75 7.06 -0.86
CA LEU A 90 -10.62 6.45 0.14
C LEU A 90 -10.88 7.40 1.29
N SER A 91 -12.15 7.52 1.67
CA SER A 91 -12.61 8.41 2.72
C SER A 91 -12.58 7.72 4.08
N ASP A 92 -11.69 8.16 4.97
CA ASP A 92 -11.65 7.76 6.40
C ASP A 92 -12.22 8.90 7.27
N SER A 93 -13.47 9.30 7.03
CA SER A 93 -14.12 10.45 7.70
C SER A 93 -14.00 10.42 9.23
N GLU A 94 -14.20 9.23 9.83
CA GLU A 94 -14.10 8.99 11.27
C GLU A 94 -12.65 8.90 11.79
N GLY A 95 -11.68 8.73 10.89
CA GLY A 95 -10.25 8.67 11.21
C GLY A 95 -9.79 7.35 11.84
N GLU A 96 -10.59 6.29 11.79
CA GLU A 96 -10.27 5.01 12.44
C GLU A 96 -9.08 4.33 11.78
N VAL A 97 -9.03 4.33 10.45
CA VAL A 97 -7.91 3.77 9.70
C VAL A 97 -6.65 4.58 9.95
N CYS A 98 -6.76 5.91 9.99
CA CYS A 98 -5.66 6.80 10.36
C CYS A 98 -5.08 6.48 11.76
N ARG A 99 -5.94 6.12 12.73
CA ARG A 99 -5.51 5.70 14.08
C ARG A 99 -4.85 4.32 14.06
N HIS A 100 -5.43 3.35 13.35
CA HIS A 100 -4.84 2.00 13.22
C HIS A 100 -3.46 2.01 12.58
N TYR A 101 -3.29 2.83 11.54
CA TYR A 101 -2.01 3.03 10.86
C TYR A 101 -1.07 4.00 11.58
N ARG A 102 -1.46 4.51 12.75
CA ARG A 102 -0.65 5.40 13.60
C ARG A 102 -0.21 6.69 12.89
N VAL A 103 -0.99 7.15 11.91
CA VAL A 103 -0.73 8.40 11.18
C VAL A 103 -1.44 9.60 11.80
N TRP A 104 -2.48 9.39 12.62
CA TRP A 104 -3.12 10.47 13.39
C TRP A 104 -2.21 10.93 14.55
N GLN A 105 -1.52 12.05 14.38
CA GLN A 105 -0.48 12.51 15.31
C GLN A 105 -0.63 13.99 15.65
N SER A 106 -0.08 14.38 16.81
CA SER A 106 -0.01 15.78 17.24
C SER A 106 1.13 16.47 16.51
N ARG A 107 0.83 17.60 15.86
CA ARG A 107 1.80 18.55 15.32
C ARG A 107 1.68 19.87 16.08
N GLU A 108 2.82 20.43 16.49
CA GLU A 108 2.85 21.78 17.03
C GLU A 108 3.04 22.78 15.90
N VAL A 109 2.12 23.75 15.81
CA VAL A 109 2.16 24.85 14.85
C VAL A 109 1.96 26.13 15.65
N ASP A 110 2.95 27.02 15.61
CA ASP A 110 2.95 28.29 16.35
C ASP A 110 2.68 28.12 17.86
N GLY A 111 3.27 27.07 18.47
CA GLY A 111 3.08 26.75 19.89
C GLY A 111 1.74 26.09 20.23
N VAL A 112 0.86 25.87 19.24
CA VAL A 112 -0.43 25.20 19.41
C VAL A 112 -0.35 23.77 18.91
N LYS A 113 -0.62 22.80 19.79
CA LYS A 113 -0.74 21.39 19.40
C LYS A 113 -2.07 21.16 18.66
N ARG A 114 -1.98 20.66 17.44
CA ARG A 114 -3.12 20.24 16.63
C ARG A 114 -2.93 18.80 16.17
N MET A 115 -4.00 18.02 16.20
CA MET A 115 -3.98 16.68 15.62
C MET A 115 -4.17 16.75 14.11
N GLY A 116 -3.45 15.91 13.37
CA GLY A 116 -3.59 15.77 11.92
C GLY A 116 -2.99 14.45 11.43
N ILE A 117 -3.22 14.15 10.16
CA ILE A 117 -2.53 13.04 9.50
C ILE A 117 -1.06 13.46 9.28
N LEU A 118 -0.14 12.67 9.80
CA LEU A 118 1.26 12.66 9.37
C LEU A 118 1.33 11.96 8.01
N ARG A 119 1.71 12.69 6.95
CA ARG A 119 1.85 12.12 5.60
C ARG A 119 2.75 10.88 5.66
N SER A 120 2.22 9.74 5.24
CA SER A 120 2.86 8.44 5.43
C SER A 120 2.45 7.47 4.33
N THR A 121 3.31 6.52 3.99
CA THR A 121 3.00 5.49 2.99
C THR A 121 3.39 4.12 3.47
N PHE A 122 2.54 3.14 3.17
CA PHE A 122 2.74 1.75 3.53
C PHE A 122 2.76 0.91 2.27
N VAL A 123 3.74 0.03 2.15
CA VAL A 123 3.81 -0.97 1.09
C VAL A 123 3.48 -2.32 1.72
N ILE A 124 2.38 -2.92 1.28
CA ILE A 124 1.81 -4.15 1.80
C ILE A 124 1.98 -5.23 0.73
N ASP A 125 2.52 -6.39 1.10
CA ASP A 125 2.70 -7.49 0.16
C ASP A 125 1.42 -8.28 -0.11
N ARG A 126 1.50 -9.21 -1.06
CA ARG A 126 0.39 -10.08 -1.48
C ARG A 126 -0.26 -10.90 -0.35
N LYS A 127 0.41 -11.06 0.79
CA LYS A 127 -0.08 -11.79 1.96
C LYS A 127 -0.71 -10.87 3.01
N GLY A 128 -0.72 -9.56 2.77
CA GLY A 128 -1.19 -8.56 3.72
C GLY A 128 -0.15 -8.21 4.78
N ILE A 129 1.15 -8.42 4.52
CA ILE A 129 2.23 -8.07 5.44
C ILE A 129 2.84 -6.73 5.05
N LEU A 130 3.07 -5.86 6.02
CA LEU A 130 3.79 -4.60 5.80
C LEU A 130 5.24 -4.88 5.44
N ARG A 131 5.67 -4.45 4.27
CA ARG A 131 7.06 -4.51 3.83
C ARG A 131 7.79 -3.19 4.07
N HIS A 132 7.08 -2.09 3.93
CA HIS A 132 7.58 -0.75 4.24
C HIS A 132 6.51 0.06 4.98
N ALA A 133 6.94 0.84 5.96
CA ALA A 133 6.12 1.79 6.70
C ALA A 133 6.91 3.11 6.79
N LEU A 134 6.57 4.05 5.92
CA LEU A 134 7.28 5.31 5.71
C LEU A 134 6.45 6.43 6.34
N TYR A 135 6.93 7.04 7.42
CA TYR A 135 6.24 8.12 8.11
C TYR A 135 6.93 9.46 7.88
N GLY A 136 6.16 10.54 7.78
CA GLY A 136 6.70 11.89 7.65
C GLY A 136 7.35 12.16 6.30
N VAL A 137 6.80 11.57 5.24
CA VAL A 137 7.33 11.68 3.88
C VAL A 137 7.06 13.06 3.28
N VAL A 138 7.89 13.47 2.32
CA VAL A 138 7.65 14.66 1.51
C VAL A 138 6.88 14.28 0.26
N PRO A 139 5.93 15.09 -0.23
CA PRO A 139 5.06 14.65 -1.33
C PRO A 139 5.77 14.55 -2.69
N ARG A 140 6.72 15.44 -2.99
CA ARG A 140 7.38 15.52 -4.30
C ARG A 140 8.44 14.42 -4.46
N GLY A 141 8.37 13.68 -5.56
CA GLY A 141 9.28 12.58 -5.91
C GLY A 141 8.96 11.26 -5.19
N HIS A 142 8.02 11.27 -4.26
CA HIS A 142 7.78 10.15 -3.35
C HIS A 142 7.11 8.97 -4.05
N ALA A 143 6.23 9.21 -5.02
CA ALA A 143 5.61 8.13 -5.79
C ALA A 143 6.67 7.30 -6.54
N ALA A 144 7.68 7.94 -7.12
CA ALA A 144 8.79 7.26 -7.79
C ALA A 144 9.66 6.45 -6.81
N GLU A 145 9.94 6.99 -5.63
CA GLU A 145 10.66 6.25 -4.57
C GLU A 145 9.90 4.99 -4.15
N VAL A 146 8.59 5.10 -3.95
CA VAL A 146 7.72 3.97 -3.58
C VAL A 146 7.62 2.95 -4.72
N LEU A 147 7.58 3.41 -5.97
CA LEU A 147 7.58 2.53 -7.14
C LEU A 147 8.84 1.65 -7.20
N GLU A 148 10.01 2.20 -6.88
CA GLU A 148 11.24 1.41 -6.80
C GLU A 148 11.21 0.36 -5.68
N LEU A 149 10.57 0.66 -4.54
CA LEU A 149 10.34 -0.34 -3.49
C LEU A 149 9.42 -1.47 -3.98
N VAL A 150 8.35 -1.14 -4.71
CA VAL A 150 7.43 -2.13 -5.29
C VAL A 150 8.15 -3.00 -6.33
N LYS A 151 8.97 -2.41 -7.21
CA LYS A 151 9.79 -3.16 -8.18
C LYS A 151 10.75 -4.13 -7.48
N GLN A 152 11.37 -3.72 -6.37
CA GLN A 152 12.24 -4.59 -5.58
C GLN A 152 11.46 -5.72 -4.92
N LEU A 153 10.29 -5.42 -4.35
CA LEU A 153 9.41 -6.39 -3.72
C LEU A 153 8.95 -7.46 -4.71
N ASP A 154 8.46 -7.05 -5.88
CA ASP A 154 8.00 -7.95 -6.94
C ASP A 154 9.11 -8.91 -7.41
N ARG A 155 10.35 -8.39 -7.56
CA ARG A 155 11.53 -9.25 -7.83
C ARG A 155 11.77 -10.26 -6.72
N GLN A 156 11.74 -9.86 -5.45
CA GLN A 156 11.96 -10.79 -4.33
C GLN A 156 10.89 -11.88 -4.28
N GLU A 157 9.63 -11.53 -4.53
CA GLU A 157 8.52 -12.49 -4.60
C GLU A 157 8.71 -13.51 -5.73
N ALA A 158 9.15 -13.06 -6.91
CA ALA A 158 9.45 -13.93 -8.04
C ALA A 158 10.60 -14.92 -7.76
N HIS A 159 11.66 -14.47 -7.08
CA HIS A 159 12.79 -15.34 -6.71
C HIS A 159 12.42 -16.34 -5.62
N GLY A 160 11.68 -15.91 -4.58
CA GLY A 160 11.21 -16.81 -3.52
C GLY A 160 10.23 -17.88 -4.02
N HIS A 161 9.51 -17.63 -5.11
CA HIS A 161 8.70 -18.65 -5.78
C HIS A 161 9.55 -19.69 -6.53
N ARG A 162 10.65 -19.29 -7.17
CA ARG A 162 11.55 -20.21 -7.90
C ARG A 162 12.31 -21.16 -6.98
N GLU A 163 12.81 -20.67 -5.84
CA GLU A 163 13.54 -21.51 -4.87
C GLU A 163 12.65 -22.58 -4.22
N LYS A 164 11.38 -22.26 -3.94
CA LYS A 164 10.43 -23.22 -3.36
C LYS A 164 10.00 -24.32 -4.33
N ASN A 165 10.00 -24.03 -5.64
CA ASN A 165 9.63 -25.01 -6.67
C ASN A 165 10.83 -25.86 -7.15
N GLY A 166 12.06 -25.54 -6.75
CA GLY A 166 13.29 -26.26 -7.12
C GLY A 166 13.72 -27.37 -6.15
N ARG A 167 13.04 -27.57 -5.01
CA ARG A 167 13.29 -28.69 -4.09
C ARG A 167 12.31 -29.83 -4.37
N GLN A 168 12.56 -30.65 -5.39
CA GLN A 168 12.04 -32.02 -5.40
C GLN A 168 12.94 -32.88 -4.49
N PRO A 169 12.39 -33.67 -3.54
CA PRO A 169 13.18 -34.67 -2.87
C PRO A 169 13.57 -35.74 -3.89
N GLU A 170 14.87 -35.95 -4.09
CA GLU A 170 15.39 -37.11 -4.79
C GLU A 170 14.87 -38.36 -4.04
N VAL A 171 13.94 -39.08 -4.67
CA VAL A 171 13.49 -40.39 -4.21
C VAL A 171 14.67 -41.35 -4.34
N PRO A 172 15.17 -41.97 -3.25
CA PRO A 172 16.18 -43.01 -3.38
C PRO A 172 15.56 -44.19 -4.13
N GLY A 173 16.16 -44.54 -5.28
CA GLY A 173 15.74 -45.67 -6.09
C GLY A 173 15.71 -46.94 -5.26
N VAL A 174 14.53 -47.56 -5.17
CA VAL A 174 14.35 -48.89 -4.59
C VAL A 174 15.06 -49.88 -5.50
N GLY A 175 16.25 -50.32 -5.09
CA GLY A 175 16.99 -51.40 -5.74
C GLY A 175 16.23 -52.72 -5.57
N SER A 176 15.60 -53.16 -6.64
CA SER A 176 15.09 -54.53 -6.77
C SER A 176 16.26 -55.49 -7.01
N GLY A 177 16.49 -56.43 -6.10
CA GLY A 177 17.55 -57.44 -6.20
C GLY A 177 17.18 -58.74 -5.50
N ARG A 178 16.35 -59.52 -6.20
CA ARG A 178 15.92 -60.93 -6.06
C ARG A 178 16.71 -61.85 -5.10
N GLN A 179 15.93 -62.65 -4.36
CA GLN A 179 16.25 -63.97 -3.82
C GLN A 179 16.71 -64.95 -4.91
N SER A 180 17.63 -65.85 -4.55
CA SER A 180 17.47 -67.31 -4.76
C SER A 180 18.68 -68.07 -4.19
N ASP A 181 18.36 -68.98 -3.25
CA ASP A 181 19.00 -70.25 -2.85
C ASP A 181 20.52 -70.36 -2.62
#